data_AF-A0A1C1C7S9-F1
#
_entry.id   AF-A0A1C1C7S9-F1
#
_cell.length_a   1.000
_cell.length_b   1.000
_cell.length_c   1.000
_cell.angle_alpha   90.00
_cell.angle_beta   90.00
_cell.angle_gamma   90.00
#
_symmetry.space_group_name_H-M   'P 1'
#
loop_
_entity.id
_entity.type
_entity.pdbx_description
1 polymer ?
#
loop_
_entity_poly.entity_id
_entity_poly.type
_entity_poly.pdbx_seq_one_letter_code
_entity_poly.pdbx_strand_id
1 'polypeptide(L)'
;MSELASAQSASNGSPPPDDLEGELDAFVQPLLIDDNVVHNLAYQFSKVYEELAVRSDEQFLPTPVTKLPTGQETGQFLAIDVGGTNLRVAFIELLGDTEELLPTANGVERSRETIRNAQRPRVRRTLEKAWPIGEHLKMDKTEDLFAWIGDCIAEVVGDRLTSDNGKVPVPEELAMGITFSFPMM
;
A
#
# COMPACT_ATOMS: atom_id res chain seq x y z
N MET A 1 -26.50 66.26 34.02
CA MET A 1 -25.89 66.48 32.70
C MET A 1 -25.11 65.22 32.38
N SER A 2 -25.67 64.10 31.89
CA SER A 2 -26.37 63.82 30.63
C SER A 2 -25.60 64.24 29.38
N GLU A 3 -24.76 63.33 28.87
CA GLU A 3 -24.60 63.09 27.43
C GLU A 3 -24.25 61.61 27.21
N LEU A 4 -25.28 60.83 26.88
CA LEU A 4 -25.18 59.48 26.32
C LEU A 4 -24.92 59.65 24.82
N ALA A 5 -23.71 59.32 24.36
CA ALA A 5 -23.44 59.14 22.94
C ALA A 5 -23.89 57.74 22.52
N SER A 6 -24.89 57.71 21.66
CA SER A 6 -25.57 56.53 21.13
C SER A 6 -24.64 55.70 20.23
N ALA A 7 -24.48 54.41 20.54
CA ALA A 7 -23.79 53.46 19.69
C ALA A 7 -24.66 53.13 18.46
N GLN A 8 -24.13 53.38 17.26
CA GLN A 8 -24.76 52.96 16.02
C GLN A 8 -24.62 51.45 15.86
N SER A 9 -25.77 50.76 15.90
CA SER A 9 -25.92 49.34 15.56
C SER A 9 -25.54 49.11 14.11
N ALA A 10 -24.37 48.51 13.87
CA ALA A 10 -24.04 47.94 12.57
C ALA A 10 -24.99 46.77 12.30
N SER A 11 -25.87 46.91 11.29
CA SER A 11 -26.70 45.82 10.84
C SER A 11 -25.82 44.75 10.20
N ASN A 12 -25.71 43.58 10.83
CA ASN A 12 -25.22 42.36 10.18
C ASN A 12 -26.24 41.95 9.11
N GLY A 13 -26.12 42.52 7.91
CA GLY A 13 -26.76 41.98 6.72
C GLY A 13 -26.05 40.68 6.36
N SER A 14 -26.71 39.55 6.59
CA SER A 14 -26.30 38.28 5.97
C SER A 14 -26.25 38.49 4.45
N PRO A 15 -25.14 38.10 3.78
CA PRO A 15 -25.00 38.31 2.35
C PRO A 15 -26.14 37.61 1.61
N PRO A 16 -26.63 38.18 0.49
CA PRO A 16 -27.69 37.58 -0.29
C PRO A 16 -27.28 36.16 -0.72
N PRO A 17 -28.22 35.21 -0.86
CA PRO A 17 -27.90 33.80 -1.13
C PRO A 17 -27.01 33.58 -2.36
N ASP A 18 -27.08 34.47 -3.36
CA ASP A 18 -26.24 34.44 -4.57
C ASP A 18 -24.75 34.77 -4.31
N ASP A 19 -24.44 35.47 -3.22
CA ASP A 19 -23.06 35.83 -2.84
C ASP A 19 -22.28 34.60 -2.34
N LEU A 20 -22.97 33.67 -1.65
CA LEU A 20 -22.35 32.45 -1.16
C LEU A 20 -21.99 31.49 -2.29
N GLU A 21 -22.83 31.40 -3.33
CA GLU A 21 -22.53 30.60 -4.52
C GLU A 21 -21.34 31.18 -5.29
N GLY A 22 -21.30 32.50 -5.48
CA GLY A 22 -20.16 33.18 -6.12
C GLY A 22 -18.86 33.06 -5.32
N GLU A 23 -18.92 33.20 -3.99
CA GLU A 23 -17.77 32.98 -3.10
C GLU A 23 -17.27 31.53 -3.15
N LEU A 24 -18.19 30.56 -3.14
CA LEU A 24 -17.85 29.14 -3.24
C LEU A 24 -17.23 28.81 -4.60
N ASP A 25 -17.81 29.30 -5.69
CA ASP A 25 -17.29 29.11 -7.05
C ASP A 25 -15.89 29.70 -7.17
N ALA A 26 -15.68 30.93 -6.69
CA ALA A 26 -14.36 31.55 -6.66
C ALA A 26 -13.36 30.77 -5.80
N PHE A 27 -13.81 30.18 -4.68
CA PHE A 27 -12.99 29.36 -3.80
C PHE A 27 -12.56 28.04 -4.44
N VAL A 28 -13.46 27.37 -5.17
CA VAL A 28 -13.16 26.06 -5.82
C VAL A 28 -12.51 26.22 -7.19
N GLN A 29 -12.62 27.37 -7.85
CA GLN A 29 -12.09 27.59 -9.21
C GLN A 29 -10.61 27.18 -9.36
N PRO A 30 -9.68 27.50 -8.44
CA PRO A 30 -8.28 27.06 -8.54
C PRO A 30 -8.07 25.55 -8.39
N LEU A 31 -9.05 24.83 -7.84
CA LEU A 31 -9.05 23.37 -7.71
C LEU A 31 -9.65 22.67 -8.95
N LEU A 32 -10.23 23.42 -9.89
CA LEU A 32 -10.73 22.85 -11.14
C LEU A 32 -9.55 22.47 -12.03
N ILE A 33 -9.45 21.17 -12.33
CA ILE A 33 -8.41 20.60 -13.16
C ILE A 33 -9.05 20.17 -14.48
N ASP A 34 -8.71 20.87 -15.57
CA ASP A 34 -9.12 20.48 -16.92
C ASP A 34 -8.08 19.55 -17.59
N ASP A 35 -8.42 19.03 -18.77
CA ASP A 35 -7.54 18.12 -19.52
C ASP A 35 -6.17 18.75 -19.85
N ASN A 36 -6.10 20.08 -20.07
CA ASN A 36 -4.84 20.77 -20.35
C ASN A 36 -3.97 20.82 -19.09
N VAL A 37 -4.58 21.09 -17.93
CA VAL A 37 -3.89 21.07 -16.64
C VAL A 37 -3.37 19.67 -16.34
N VAL A 38 -4.21 18.61 -16.48
CA VAL A 38 -3.76 17.22 -16.29
C VAL A 38 -2.61 16.87 -17.22
N HIS A 39 -2.73 17.21 -18.52
CA HIS A 39 -1.69 16.93 -19.50
C HIS A 39 -0.37 17.64 -19.16
N ASN A 40 -0.43 18.94 -18.81
CA ASN A 40 0.75 19.70 -18.42
C ASN A 40 1.37 19.12 -17.14
N LEU A 41 0.58 18.77 -16.12
CA LEU A 41 1.08 18.14 -14.89
C LEU A 41 1.77 16.80 -15.18
N ALA A 42 1.16 15.94 -16.01
CA ALA A 42 1.76 14.67 -16.42
C ALA A 42 3.08 14.87 -17.19
N TYR A 43 3.13 15.86 -18.09
CA TYR A 43 4.36 16.22 -18.80
C TYR A 43 5.45 16.70 -17.85
N GLN A 44 5.15 17.66 -16.95
CA GLN A 44 6.13 18.13 -15.96
C GLN A 44 6.60 17.00 -15.04
N PHE A 45 5.68 16.15 -14.58
CA PHE A 45 6.01 14.98 -13.78
C PHE A 45 6.96 14.04 -14.53
N SER A 46 6.75 13.79 -15.82
CA SER A 46 7.65 12.96 -16.63
C SER A 46 9.07 13.53 -16.70
N LYS A 47 9.21 14.86 -16.76
CA LYS A 47 10.52 15.55 -16.78
C LYS A 47 11.23 15.47 -15.45
N VAL A 48 10.51 15.71 -14.35
CA VAL A 48 11.03 15.56 -12.99
C VAL A 48 11.43 14.10 -12.74
N TYR A 49 10.60 13.13 -13.14
CA TYR A 49 10.90 11.71 -13.04
C TYR A 49 12.20 11.35 -13.76
N GLU A 50 12.36 11.78 -15.01
CA GLU A 50 13.57 11.52 -15.81
C GLU A 50 14.82 12.11 -15.16
N GLU A 51 14.75 13.36 -14.70
CA GLU A 51 15.86 14.02 -14.02
C GLU A 51 16.28 13.29 -12.73
N LEU A 52 15.31 12.97 -11.87
CA LEU A 52 15.56 12.34 -10.58
C LEU A 52 16.02 10.89 -10.74
N ALA A 53 15.45 10.12 -11.68
CA ALA A 53 15.86 8.74 -11.92
C ALA A 53 17.30 8.61 -12.44
N VAL A 54 17.84 9.66 -13.09
CA VAL A 54 19.21 9.67 -13.62
C VAL A 54 20.21 10.26 -12.62
N ARG A 55 19.79 11.24 -11.80
CA ARG A 55 20.72 12.09 -11.04
C ARG A 55 20.58 12.02 -9.52
N SER A 56 19.48 11.50 -9.00
CA SER A 56 19.23 11.50 -7.56
C SER A 56 19.97 10.36 -6.88
N ASP A 57 20.73 10.68 -5.82
CA ASP A 57 21.34 9.68 -4.94
C ASP A 57 20.42 9.27 -3.78
N GLU A 58 19.27 9.94 -3.62
CA GLU A 58 18.32 9.73 -2.52
C GLU A 58 16.99 9.09 -2.98
N GLN A 59 16.77 9.02 -4.29
CA GLN A 59 15.54 8.53 -4.90
C GLN A 59 15.87 7.49 -5.98
N PHE A 60 14.88 6.69 -6.36
CA PHE A 60 15.06 5.61 -7.35
C PHE A 60 16.20 4.63 -6.99
N LEU A 61 16.38 4.40 -5.68
CA LEU A 61 17.42 3.52 -5.16
C LEU A 61 17.28 2.12 -5.77
N PRO A 62 18.38 1.51 -6.24
CA PRO A 62 18.34 0.20 -6.87
C PRO A 62 17.88 -0.85 -5.86
N THR A 63 16.97 -1.72 -6.28
CA THR A 63 16.57 -2.89 -5.49
C THR A 63 17.30 -4.13 -6.02
N PRO A 64 17.55 -5.16 -5.18
CA PRO A 64 18.14 -6.41 -5.64
C PRO A 64 17.18 -7.28 -6.49
N VAL A 65 16.04 -6.73 -6.93
CA VAL A 65 15.06 -7.41 -7.79
C VAL A 65 15.44 -7.19 -9.26
N THR A 66 16.09 -8.18 -9.85
CA THR A 66 16.63 -8.11 -11.22
C THR A 66 15.77 -8.83 -12.26
N LYS A 67 14.70 -9.51 -11.83
CA LYS A 67 13.81 -10.30 -12.69
C LYS A 67 12.37 -10.05 -12.30
N LEU A 68 11.50 -10.00 -13.31
CA LEU A 68 10.05 -10.02 -13.11
C LEU A 68 9.61 -11.44 -12.74
N PRO A 69 8.54 -11.58 -11.94
CA PRO A 69 7.96 -12.89 -11.64
C PRO A 69 7.45 -13.54 -12.94
N THR A 70 7.71 -14.84 -13.07
CA THR A 70 7.32 -15.68 -14.21
C THR A 70 5.88 -16.19 -14.10
N GLY A 71 5.31 -16.19 -12.89
CA GLY A 71 4.04 -16.84 -12.57
C GLY A 71 4.19 -18.34 -12.29
N GLN A 72 5.38 -18.92 -12.47
CA GLN A 72 5.68 -20.33 -12.16
C GLN A 72 6.30 -20.51 -10.77
N GLU A 73 6.50 -19.42 -10.02
CA GLU A 73 7.02 -19.47 -8.66
C GLU A 73 6.09 -20.31 -7.79
N THR A 74 6.68 -21.22 -7.02
CA THR A 74 5.97 -22.08 -6.06
C THR A 74 6.70 -22.06 -4.73
N GLY A 75 6.00 -22.50 -3.69
CA GLY A 75 6.57 -22.65 -2.35
C GLY A 75 5.87 -21.77 -1.33
N GLN A 76 6.32 -21.92 -0.08
CA GLN A 76 5.73 -21.23 1.05
C GLN A 76 6.76 -20.33 1.71
N PHE A 77 6.34 -19.09 1.97
CA PHE A 77 7.18 -18.00 2.44
C PHE A 77 6.49 -17.30 3.61
N LEU A 78 7.27 -16.76 4.53
CA LEU A 78 6.75 -15.83 5.53
C LEU A 78 6.83 -14.41 4.97
N ALA A 79 5.76 -13.65 5.03
CA ALA A 79 5.74 -12.24 4.64
C ALA A 79 5.46 -11.37 5.86
N ILE A 80 6.26 -10.31 6.01
CA ILE A 80 6.10 -9.28 7.03
C ILE A 80 5.92 -7.95 6.33
N ASP A 81 4.91 -7.19 6.73
CA ASP A 81 4.62 -5.85 6.25
C ASP A 81 4.67 -4.88 7.43
N VAL A 82 5.77 -4.12 7.52
CA VAL A 82 5.99 -3.08 8.52
C VAL A 82 5.56 -1.74 7.89
N GLY A 83 4.30 -1.37 8.12
CA GLY A 83 3.75 -0.08 7.72
C GLY A 83 3.93 1.01 8.78
N GLY A 84 3.35 2.19 8.54
CA GLY A 84 3.33 3.29 9.52
C GLY A 84 2.30 3.11 10.65
N THR A 85 1.25 2.31 10.43
CA THR A 85 0.14 2.13 11.37
C THR A 85 0.03 0.69 11.88
N ASN A 86 0.28 -0.29 11.01
CA ASN A 86 0.09 -1.70 11.35
C ASN A 86 1.31 -2.50 10.92
N LEU A 87 1.64 -3.50 11.73
CA LEU A 87 2.45 -4.64 11.34
C LEU A 87 1.51 -5.75 10.84
N ARG A 88 1.83 -6.40 9.73
CA ARG A 88 1.16 -7.64 9.30
C ARG A 88 2.18 -8.75 9.13
N VAL A 89 1.78 -9.96 9.50
CA VAL A 89 2.57 -11.17 9.30
C VAL A 89 1.66 -12.25 8.74
N ALA A 90 2.07 -12.92 7.68
CA ALA A 90 1.29 -13.99 7.05
C ALA A 90 2.20 -15.04 6.40
N PHE A 91 1.72 -16.29 6.34
CA PHE A 91 2.29 -17.28 5.44
C PHE A 91 1.69 -17.12 4.05
N ILE A 92 2.57 -16.93 3.06
CA ILE A 92 2.26 -16.77 1.65
C ILE A 92 2.67 -18.04 0.92
N GLU A 93 1.73 -18.65 0.22
CA GLU A 93 1.98 -19.79 -0.63
C GLU A 93 1.77 -19.41 -2.09
N LEU A 94 2.83 -19.58 -2.87
CA LEU A 94 2.82 -19.40 -4.31
C LEU A 94 2.42 -20.75 -4.93
N LEU A 95 1.36 -20.73 -5.73
CA LEU A 95 0.77 -21.95 -6.30
C LEU A 95 1.32 -22.27 -7.69
N GLY A 96 1.97 -21.30 -8.34
CA GLY A 96 2.40 -21.38 -9.73
C GLY A 96 1.24 -21.49 -10.72
N ASP A 97 1.49 -21.18 -11.98
CA ASP A 97 0.63 -21.62 -13.08
C ASP A 97 1.00 -23.06 -13.41
N THR A 98 0.38 -24.03 -12.72
CA THR A 98 0.50 -25.43 -13.13
C THR A 98 -0.21 -25.57 -14.48
N GLU A 99 0.59 -25.77 -15.52
CA GLU A 99 0.13 -26.14 -16.85
C GLU A 99 -0.63 -27.48 -16.78
N GLU A 100 -1.96 -27.43 -16.66
CA GLU A 100 -2.79 -28.41 -17.37
C GLU A 100 -2.75 -28.06 -18.87
N LEU A 101 -1.56 -28.09 -19.48
CA LEU A 101 -1.42 -28.07 -20.93
C LEU A 101 -1.81 -29.45 -21.46
N LEU A 102 -3.12 -29.70 -21.56
CA LEU A 102 -3.62 -30.55 -22.62
C LEU A 102 -3.78 -29.68 -23.87
N PRO A 103 -2.99 -29.87 -24.93
CA PRO A 103 -3.10 -29.06 -26.14
C PRO A 103 -4.28 -29.57 -26.99
N THR A 104 -5.51 -29.32 -26.55
CA THR A 104 -6.71 -29.72 -27.31
C THR A 104 -7.83 -28.69 -27.14
N ALA A 105 -7.71 -27.53 -27.79
CA ALA A 105 -8.79 -26.56 -27.83
C ALA A 105 -8.62 -25.55 -28.97
N ASN A 106 -9.62 -25.46 -29.86
CA ASN A 106 -9.64 -24.60 -31.04
C ASN A 106 -9.55 -23.11 -30.64
N GLY A 107 -9.01 -22.25 -31.51
CA GLY A 107 -8.64 -20.85 -31.20
C GLY A 107 -9.72 -19.91 -30.62
N VAL A 108 -10.98 -20.32 -30.53
CA VAL A 108 -12.06 -19.59 -29.84
C VAL A 108 -12.08 -19.87 -28.33
N GLU A 109 -11.62 -21.05 -27.89
CA GLU A 109 -11.56 -21.43 -26.48
C GLU A 109 -10.42 -20.73 -25.74
N ARG A 110 -9.36 -20.34 -26.45
CA ARG A 110 -8.21 -19.62 -25.88
C ARG A 110 -8.59 -18.33 -25.16
N SER A 111 -9.53 -17.53 -25.68
CA SER A 111 -9.94 -16.27 -25.03
C SER A 111 -10.75 -16.49 -23.75
N ARG A 112 -11.51 -17.60 -23.66
CA ARG A 112 -12.20 -17.96 -22.42
C ARG A 112 -11.22 -18.55 -21.41
N GLU A 113 -10.25 -19.31 -21.88
CA GLU A 113 -9.21 -19.91 -21.07
C GLU A 113 -8.24 -18.88 -20.48
N THR A 114 -7.85 -17.84 -21.23
CA THR A 114 -7.02 -16.75 -20.70
C THR A 114 -7.73 -15.99 -19.57
N ILE A 115 -9.02 -15.69 -19.72
CA ILE A 115 -9.82 -15.05 -18.66
C ILE A 115 -9.93 -15.99 -17.45
N ARG A 116 -10.21 -17.27 -17.68
CA ARG A 116 -10.29 -18.27 -16.60
C ARG A 116 -8.96 -18.41 -15.85
N ASN A 117 -7.84 -18.45 -16.57
CA ASN A 117 -6.51 -18.57 -15.98
C ASN A 117 -6.10 -17.29 -15.24
N ALA A 118 -6.49 -16.11 -15.74
CA ALA A 118 -6.26 -14.83 -15.04
C ALA A 118 -7.07 -14.71 -13.73
N GLN A 119 -8.18 -15.44 -13.60
CA GLN A 119 -9.02 -15.45 -12.39
C GLN A 119 -8.60 -16.53 -11.37
N ARG A 120 -7.68 -17.44 -11.71
CA ARG A 120 -7.21 -18.46 -10.77
C ARG A 120 -6.38 -17.81 -9.65
N PRO A 121 -6.61 -18.16 -8.38
CA PRO A 121 -5.75 -17.69 -7.31
C PRO A 121 -4.35 -18.26 -7.50
N ARG A 122 -3.36 -17.40 -7.71
CA ARG A 122 -1.93 -17.78 -7.81
C ARG A 122 -1.21 -17.74 -6.48
N VAL A 123 -1.82 -17.08 -5.50
CA VAL A 123 -1.27 -16.85 -4.17
C VAL A 123 -2.33 -17.19 -3.14
N ARG A 124 -1.97 -17.99 -2.15
CA ARG A 124 -2.80 -18.28 -0.98
C ARG A 124 -2.15 -17.64 0.26
N ARG A 125 -2.94 -16.87 1.02
CA ARG A 125 -2.52 -16.28 2.31
C ARG A 125 -3.12 -17.07 3.44
N THR A 126 -2.32 -17.44 4.43
CA THR A 126 -2.75 -18.22 5.59
C THR A 126 -2.13 -17.67 6.86
N LEU A 127 -2.82 -17.85 7.99
CA LEU A 127 -2.38 -17.41 9.32
C LEU A 127 -1.99 -15.92 9.35
N GLU A 128 -2.73 -15.10 8.59
CA GLU A 128 -2.51 -13.66 8.55
C GLU A 128 -2.99 -13.00 9.84
N LYS A 129 -2.09 -12.25 10.48
CA LYS A 129 -2.37 -11.44 11.66
C LYS A 129 -1.89 -10.01 11.44
N ALA A 130 -2.55 -9.08 12.11
CA ALA A 130 -2.21 -7.66 12.07
C ALA A 130 -2.26 -7.05 13.47
N TRP A 131 -1.27 -6.22 13.79
CA TRP A 131 -1.19 -5.51 15.07
C TRP A 131 -1.00 -4.02 14.82
N PRO A 132 -1.71 -3.14 15.54
CA PRO A 132 -1.43 -1.71 15.50
C PRO A 132 -0.07 -1.44 16.12
N ILE A 133 0.75 -0.62 15.45
CA ILE A 133 2.06 -0.19 15.97
C ILE A 133 1.81 0.97 16.93
N GLY A 134 2.00 0.71 18.22
CA GLY A 134 1.86 1.71 19.27
C GLY A 134 2.85 2.87 19.07
N GLU A 135 2.44 4.09 19.44
CA GLU A 135 3.28 5.28 19.22
C GLU A 135 4.62 5.22 19.97
N HIS A 136 4.64 4.61 21.15
CA HIS A 136 5.85 4.34 21.93
C HIS A 136 6.86 3.49 21.14
N LEU A 137 6.42 2.45 20.41
CA LEU A 137 7.30 1.64 19.56
C LEU A 137 7.91 2.43 18.39
N LYS A 138 7.29 3.53 17.97
CA LYS A 138 7.82 4.39 16.89
C LYS A 138 8.83 5.41 17.39
N MET A 139 8.71 5.81 18.66
CA MET A 139 9.43 6.95 19.25
C MET A 139 10.48 6.56 20.28
N ASP A 140 10.37 5.37 20.86
CA ASP A 140 11.29 4.84 21.88
C ASP A 140 12.55 4.27 21.21
N LYS A 141 13.19 3.26 21.83
CA LYS A 141 14.41 2.66 21.29
C LYS A 141 14.06 1.75 20.12
N THR A 142 14.91 1.78 19.10
CA THR A 142 14.84 0.88 17.95
C THR A 142 14.80 -0.59 18.34
N GLU A 143 15.52 -0.98 19.39
CA GLU A 143 15.54 -2.35 19.93
C GLU A 143 14.15 -2.84 20.37
N ASP A 144 13.35 -1.96 20.97
CA ASP A 144 12.01 -2.30 21.48
C ASP A 144 11.04 -2.57 20.30
N LEU A 145 11.15 -1.79 19.22
CA LEU A 145 10.38 -2.02 17.98
C LEU A 145 10.70 -3.38 17.37
N PHE A 146 11.98 -3.70 17.20
CA PHE A 146 12.38 -4.96 16.56
C PHE A 146 12.12 -6.18 17.45
N ALA A 147 12.24 -6.05 18.77
CA ALA A 147 11.83 -7.10 19.70
C ALA A 147 10.33 -7.39 19.58
N TRP A 148 9.51 -6.34 19.56
CA TRP A 148 8.06 -6.47 19.37
C TRP A 148 7.68 -7.09 18.01
N ILE A 149 8.35 -6.69 16.91
CA ILE A 149 8.16 -7.33 15.59
C ILE A 149 8.51 -8.83 15.67
N GLY A 150 9.60 -9.18 16.36
CA GLY A 150 10.03 -10.56 16.59
C GLY A 150 8.97 -11.39 17.33
N ASP A 151 8.35 -10.83 18.38
CA ASP A 151 7.27 -11.47 19.12
C ASP A 151 6.04 -11.72 18.24
N CYS A 152 5.64 -10.74 17.43
CA CYS A 152 4.53 -10.89 16.47
C CYS A 152 4.81 -11.98 15.42
N ILE A 153 6.04 -12.06 14.91
CA ILE A 153 6.46 -13.12 13.99
C ILE A 153 6.39 -14.49 14.67
N ALA A 154 6.94 -14.60 15.88
CA ALA A 154 6.96 -15.83 16.65
C ALA A 154 5.54 -16.34 16.93
N GLU A 155 4.58 -15.44 17.16
CA GLU A 155 3.16 -15.79 17.32
C GLU A 155 2.58 -16.49 16.08
N VAL A 156 2.84 -15.97 14.87
CA VAL A 156 2.33 -16.57 13.61
C VAL A 156 3.03 -17.89 13.30
N VAL A 157 4.33 -17.96 13.54
CA VAL A 157 5.09 -19.21 13.36
C VAL A 157 4.60 -20.27 14.36
N GLY A 158 4.37 -19.90 15.62
CA GLY A 158 3.81 -20.79 16.64
C GLY A 158 2.44 -21.35 16.27
N ASP A 159 1.54 -20.50 15.78
CA ASP A 159 0.22 -20.91 15.27
C ASP A 159 0.34 -21.91 14.12
N ARG A 160 1.34 -21.76 13.25
CA ARG A 160 1.59 -22.72 12.17
C ARG A 160 2.05 -24.06 12.71
N LEU A 161 3.05 -24.07 13.58
CA LEU A 161 3.63 -25.29 14.12
C LEU A 161 2.60 -26.10 14.93
N THR A 162 1.70 -25.41 15.64
CA THR A 162 0.59 -26.03 16.36
C THR A 162 -0.49 -26.56 15.40
N SER A 163 -0.87 -25.80 14.37
CA SER A 163 -1.87 -26.23 13.39
C SER A 163 -1.47 -27.48 12.59
N ASP A 164 -0.18 -27.63 12.28
CA ASP A 164 0.31 -28.79 11.55
C ASP A 164 0.27 -30.09 12.39
N ASN A 165 0.12 -30.03 13.73
CA ASN A 165 0.10 -31.20 14.62
C ASN A 165 1.26 -32.18 14.37
N GLY A 166 2.44 -31.66 14.01
CA GLY A 166 3.62 -32.47 13.67
C GLY A 166 3.54 -33.25 12.36
N LYS A 167 2.52 -33.00 11.51
CA LYS A 167 2.40 -33.63 10.19
C LYS A 167 3.47 -33.16 9.21
N VAL A 168 3.95 -31.93 9.39
CA VAL A 168 5.00 -31.33 8.57
C VAL A 168 6.24 -31.19 9.44
N PRO A 169 7.42 -31.67 8.98
CA PRO A 169 8.68 -31.43 9.68
C PRO A 169 8.90 -29.93 9.87
N VAL A 170 9.34 -29.53 11.07
CA VAL A 170 9.71 -28.14 11.33
C VAL A 170 10.91 -27.81 10.44
N PRO A 171 10.80 -26.81 9.55
CA PRO A 171 11.92 -26.42 8.71
C PRO A 171 13.03 -25.78 9.57
N GLU A 172 14.28 -26.03 9.21
CA GLU A 172 15.44 -25.40 9.86
C GLU A 172 15.45 -23.89 9.63
N GLU A 173 15.07 -23.46 8.42
CA GLU A 173 14.96 -22.07 8.02
C GLU A 173 13.62 -21.79 7.34
N LEU A 174 13.06 -20.61 7.61
CA LEU A 174 11.87 -20.12 6.93
C LEU A 174 12.26 -18.99 5.97
N ALA A 175 12.08 -19.22 4.68
CA ALA A 175 12.27 -18.18 3.68
C ALA A 175 11.27 -17.04 3.92
N MET A 176 11.80 -15.83 4.08
CA MET A 176 11.04 -14.69 4.58
C MET A 176 11.29 -13.45 3.72
N GLY A 177 10.21 -12.74 3.40
CA GLY A 177 10.25 -11.41 2.79
C GLY A 177 9.75 -10.36 3.78
N ILE A 178 10.51 -9.29 3.97
CA ILE A 178 10.10 -8.14 4.76
C ILE A 178 9.85 -6.93 3.85
N THR A 179 8.65 -6.38 3.94
CA THR A 179 8.31 -5.06 3.38
C THR A 179 8.51 -4.04 4.49
N PHE A 180 9.52 -3.20 4.35
CA PHE A 180 9.81 -2.11 5.27
C PHE A 180 9.51 -0.81 4.55
N SER A 181 8.34 -0.22 4.83
CA SER A 181 7.77 0.87 4.03
C SER A 181 8.33 2.25 4.40
N PHE A 182 9.63 2.31 4.70
CA PHE A 182 10.38 3.52 5.04
C PHE A 182 11.65 3.57 4.18
N PRO A 183 12.12 4.77 3.76
CA PRO A 183 13.38 4.89 3.04
C PRO A 183 14.53 4.21 3.81
N MET A 184 15.23 3.30 3.14
CA MET A 184 16.44 2.67 3.66
C MET A 184 17.63 3.43 3.08
N MET A 185 18.36 4.17 3.92
CA MET A 185 19.61 4.85 3.58
C MET A 185 20.82 4.05 4.04
#